data_AF-A0A926Y5A4-F1
#
_entry.id   AF-A0A926Y5A4-F1
#
_cell.length_a   1.000
_cell.length_b   1.000
_cell.length_c   1.000
_cell.angle_alpha   90.00
_cell.angle_beta   90.00
_cell.angle_gamma   90.00
#
_symmetry.space_group_name_H-M   'P 1'
#
loop_
_entity.id
_entity.type
_entity.pdbx_description
1 polymer ?
#
loop_
_entity_poly.entity_id
_entity_poly.type
_entity_poly.pdbx_seq_one_letter_code
_entity_poly.pdbx_strand_id
1 'polypeptide(L)'
;MKFQWKQWGIGAVLFALSIASSLPASAQQVIRQGRLTGVQIREIAQQPENISVGDLPTLAQDPNFEGDLQGVNDLASRLLTGFVIVNRGGDFPENEGIPLDRQFLRTDVAFALMDLGNGRELVVWQSPQRPNARYLIRPSRSNPAAFRVPVNTIGEAGYSSDGSGYQGYQ
;
A
#
# COMPACT_ATOMS: atom_id res chain seq x y z
N MET A 1 17.29 -67.56 -15.09
CA MET A 1 16.41 -66.56 -15.76
C MET A 1 15.65 -65.79 -14.70
N LYS A 2 15.53 -64.48 -14.93
CA LYS A 2 14.95 -63.44 -14.06
C LYS A 2 13.46 -63.68 -13.81
N PHE A 3 12.92 -63.35 -12.63
CA PHE A 3 11.71 -62.52 -12.49
C PHE A 3 11.51 -62.09 -11.03
N GLN A 4 11.64 -60.78 -10.80
CA GLN A 4 11.32 -60.09 -9.55
C GLN A 4 9.87 -59.60 -9.59
N TRP A 5 9.10 -59.73 -8.52
CA TRP A 5 7.87 -58.96 -8.30
C TRP A 5 7.75 -58.46 -6.85
N LYS A 6 8.25 -57.23 -6.67
CA LYS A 6 7.79 -56.10 -5.84
C LYS A 6 7.01 -56.39 -4.55
N GLN A 7 7.69 -56.19 -3.42
CA GLN A 7 7.07 -55.78 -2.16
C GLN A 7 6.61 -54.32 -2.27
N TRP A 8 5.32 -54.06 -2.06
CA TRP A 8 4.81 -52.71 -1.81
C TRP A 8 4.79 -52.48 -0.29
N GLY A 9 5.90 -51.96 0.25
CA GLY A 9 5.94 -51.40 1.59
C GLY A 9 5.41 -49.97 1.57
N ILE A 10 4.21 -49.77 2.10
CA ILE A 10 3.60 -48.45 2.28
C ILE A 10 4.39 -47.74 3.39
N GLY A 11 5.36 -46.91 3.00
CA GLY A 11 6.01 -45.99 3.90
C GLY A 11 5.07 -44.82 4.19
N ALA A 12 4.51 -44.78 5.40
CA ALA A 12 3.77 -43.63 5.89
C ALA A 12 4.73 -42.44 6.01
N VAL A 13 4.65 -41.51 5.07
CA VAL A 13 5.29 -40.19 5.19
C VAL A 13 4.48 -39.40 6.20
N LEU A 14 5.00 -39.27 7.42
CA LEU A 14 4.55 -38.28 8.40
C LEU A 14 4.83 -36.88 7.83
N PHE A 15 3.86 -36.33 7.10
CA PHE A 15 3.84 -34.91 6.79
C PHE A 15 3.46 -34.17 8.08
N ALA A 16 4.46 -33.67 8.80
CA ALA A 16 4.25 -32.69 9.84
C ALA A 16 3.68 -31.43 9.16
N LEU A 17 2.36 -31.27 9.23
CA LEU A 17 1.69 -30.00 8.97
C LEU A 17 2.16 -29.04 10.06
N SER A 18 3.20 -28.26 9.77
CA SER A 18 3.51 -27.06 10.51
C SER A 18 2.30 -26.14 10.39
N ILE A 19 1.46 -26.14 11.42
CA ILE A 19 0.45 -25.12 11.63
C ILE A 19 1.26 -23.85 11.91
N ALA A 20 1.62 -23.13 10.84
CA ALA A 20 2.15 -21.79 10.98
C ALA A 20 1.08 -21.01 11.73
N SER A 21 1.39 -20.64 12.97
CA SER A 21 0.59 -19.76 13.79
C SER A 21 0.31 -18.52 12.97
N SER A 22 -0.88 -18.42 12.37
CA SER A 22 -1.31 -17.22 11.67
C SER A 22 -1.52 -16.17 12.74
N LEU A 23 -0.46 -15.43 13.05
CA LEU A 23 -0.57 -14.14 13.70
C LEU A 23 -1.69 -13.39 12.97
N PRO A 24 -2.66 -12.82 13.70
CA PRO A 24 -3.73 -12.06 13.06
C PRO A 24 -3.06 -11.00 12.17
N ALA A 25 -3.42 -10.99 10.90
CA ALA A 25 -2.96 -9.96 9.98
C ALA A 25 -3.20 -8.60 10.65
N SER A 26 -2.12 -7.85 10.86
CA SER A 26 -2.20 -6.49 11.41
C SER A 26 -3.27 -5.73 10.64
N ALA A 27 -4.22 -5.12 11.36
CA ALA A 27 -5.34 -4.42 10.74
C ALA A 27 -4.79 -3.30 9.86
N GLN A 28 -4.84 -3.50 8.54
CA GLN A 28 -4.31 -2.59 7.57
C GLN A 28 -5.22 -1.36 7.47
N GLN A 29 -4.68 -0.18 7.73
CA GLN A 29 -5.46 1.06 7.75
C GLN A 29 -5.04 1.97 6.61
N VAL A 30 -6.00 2.42 5.80
CA VAL A 30 -5.75 3.48 4.81
C VAL A 30 -5.45 4.78 5.55
N ILE A 31 -4.23 5.30 5.36
CA ILE A 31 -3.79 6.58 5.91
C ILE A 31 -4.22 7.72 4.98
N ARG A 32 -4.02 7.54 3.67
CA ARG A 32 -4.24 8.59 2.67
C ARG A 32 -4.51 8.01 1.30
N GLN A 33 -5.29 8.72 0.50
CA GLN A 33 -5.44 8.47 -0.93
C GLN A 33 -5.27 9.78 -1.71
N GLY A 34 -4.97 9.69 -3.00
CA GLY A 34 -4.92 10.88 -3.84
C GLY A 34 -4.37 10.63 -5.23
N ARG A 35 -3.97 11.72 -5.86
CA ARG A 35 -3.41 11.76 -7.20
C ARG A 35 -1.98 12.28 -7.14
N LEU A 36 -1.10 11.66 -7.93
CA LEU A 36 0.25 12.12 -8.20
C LEU A 36 0.49 12.10 -9.70
N THR A 37 1.47 12.87 -10.17
CA THR A 37 1.96 12.69 -11.54
C THR A 37 2.78 11.40 -11.65
N GLY A 38 2.86 10.84 -12.85
CA GLY A 38 3.71 9.68 -13.12
C GLY A 38 5.21 9.94 -12.86
N VAL A 39 5.65 11.20 -12.83
CA VAL A 39 7.01 11.59 -12.45
C VAL A 39 7.18 11.52 -10.93
N GLN A 40 6.27 12.12 -10.17
CA GLN A 40 6.33 12.12 -8.70
C GLN A 40 6.35 10.70 -8.12
N ILE A 41 5.49 9.80 -8.59
CA ILE A 41 5.48 8.43 -8.07
C ILE A 41 6.74 7.65 -8.44
N ARG A 42 7.36 7.98 -9.58
CA ARG A 42 8.61 7.35 -10.03
C ARG A 42 9.77 7.78 -9.13
N GLU A 43 9.85 9.08 -8.84
CA GLU A 43 10.83 9.62 -7.89
C GLU A 43 10.66 8.98 -6.51
N ILE A 44 9.42 8.88 -6.01
CA ILE A 44 9.11 8.19 -4.75
C ILE A 44 9.55 6.73 -4.83
N ALA A 45 9.23 5.99 -5.88
CA ALA A 45 9.58 4.58 -6.02
C ALA A 45 11.10 4.33 -6.12
N GLN A 46 11.88 5.33 -6.50
CA GLN A 46 13.35 5.27 -6.59
C GLN A 46 14.06 5.68 -5.28
N GLN A 47 13.30 6.09 -4.25
CA GLN A 47 13.86 6.46 -2.96
C GLN A 47 14.58 5.27 -2.30
N PRO A 48 15.79 5.48 -1.75
CA PRO A 48 16.59 4.41 -1.16
C PRO A 48 16.00 3.85 0.14
N GLU A 49 15.12 4.59 0.82
CA GLU A 49 14.40 4.08 1.99
C GLU A 49 13.32 3.06 1.67
N ASN A 50 12.95 2.86 0.40
CA ASN A 50 11.97 1.85 0.03
C ASN A 50 12.56 0.46 0.23
N ILE A 51 11.82 -0.38 0.96
CA ILE A 51 12.21 -1.75 1.27
C ILE A 51 11.95 -2.65 0.07
N SER A 52 10.84 -2.44 -0.63
CA SER A 52 10.46 -3.21 -1.81
C SER A 52 9.60 -2.40 -2.76
N VAL A 53 9.66 -2.75 -4.04
CA VAL A 53 8.86 -2.17 -5.12
C VAL A 53 8.53 -3.27 -6.13
N GLY A 54 7.27 -3.38 -6.53
CA GLY A 54 6.83 -4.44 -7.45
C GLY A 54 5.52 -4.13 -8.16
N ASP A 55 5.03 -5.11 -8.89
CA ASP A 55 3.69 -5.08 -9.47
C ASP A 55 2.73 -5.80 -8.52
N LEU A 56 1.51 -5.30 -8.36
CA LEU A 56 0.58 -5.80 -7.34
C LEU A 56 0.34 -7.33 -7.38
N PRO A 57 0.30 -8.01 -8.54
CA PRO A 57 0.20 -9.47 -8.58
C PRO A 57 1.33 -10.23 -7.87
N THR A 58 2.50 -9.59 -7.66
CA THR A 58 3.64 -10.21 -6.96
C THR A 58 3.67 -9.89 -5.46
N LEU A 59 2.75 -9.06 -4.96
CA LEU A 59 2.74 -8.61 -3.56
C LEU A 59 2.65 -9.77 -2.56
N ALA A 60 1.87 -10.81 -2.90
CA ALA A 60 1.73 -12.01 -2.06
C ALA A 60 3.04 -12.78 -1.83
N GLN A 61 4.02 -12.59 -2.72
CA GLN A 61 5.33 -13.24 -2.67
C GLN A 61 6.38 -12.34 -2.02
N ASP A 62 6.04 -11.09 -1.70
CA ASP A 62 6.97 -10.15 -1.08
C ASP A 62 7.16 -10.51 0.40
N PRO A 63 8.37 -10.87 0.84
CA PRO A 63 8.62 -11.23 2.23
C PRO A 63 8.44 -10.04 3.19
N ASN A 64 8.30 -8.81 2.68
CA ASN A 64 8.07 -7.62 3.49
C ASN A 64 6.60 -7.25 3.65
N PHE A 65 5.69 -7.97 2.96
CA PHE A 65 4.26 -7.75 3.04
C PHE A 65 3.62 -8.65 4.10
N GLU A 66 2.99 -8.02 5.09
CA GLU A 66 2.19 -8.68 6.12
C GLU A 66 0.90 -7.87 6.25
N GLY A 67 -0.16 -8.25 5.53
CA GLY A 67 -1.41 -7.49 5.48
C GLY A 67 -2.52 -8.22 4.75
N ASP A 68 -3.66 -7.55 4.58
CA ASP A 68 -4.82 -8.11 3.87
C ASP A 68 -4.67 -7.91 2.35
N LEU A 69 -4.17 -8.95 1.67
CA LEU A 69 -4.00 -8.93 0.22
C LEU A 69 -5.32 -8.67 -0.54
N GLN A 70 -6.43 -9.23 -0.05
CA GLN A 70 -7.72 -9.07 -0.72
C GLN A 70 -8.19 -7.62 -0.63
N GLY A 71 -8.15 -7.03 0.57
CA GLY A 71 -8.46 -5.63 0.78
C GLY A 71 -7.59 -4.69 -0.06
N VAL A 72 -6.30 -5.01 -0.22
CA VAL A 72 -5.41 -4.25 -1.11
C VAL A 72 -5.83 -4.35 -2.58
N ASN A 73 -6.12 -5.55 -3.08
CA ASN A 73 -6.57 -5.74 -4.46
C ASN A 73 -7.91 -5.04 -4.74
N ASP A 74 -8.85 -5.14 -3.81
CA ASP A 74 -10.15 -4.48 -3.89
C ASP A 74 -10.02 -2.96 -3.83
N LEU A 75 -9.06 -2.42 -3.08
CA LEU A 75 -8.74 -1.00 -3.09
C LEU A 75 -8.10 -0.58 -4.42
N ALA A 76 -7.09 -1.32 -4.88
CA ALA A 76 -6.36 -1.03 -6.10
C ALA A 76 -7.26 -0.98 -7.33
N SER A 77 -8.20 -1.93 -7.46
CA SER A 77 -9.16 -1.99 -8.56
C SER A 77 -10.12 -0.79 -8.59
N ARG A 78 -10.34 -0.15 -7.43
CA ARG A 78 -11.23 1.02 -7.29
C ARG A 78 -10.52 2.37 -7.41
N LEU A 79 -9.19 2.40 -7.45
CA LEU A 79 -8.42 3.66 -7.44
C LEU A 79 -8.76 4.61 -8.59
N LEU A 80 -9.11 4.08 -9.77
CA LEU A 80 -9.50 4.88 -10.93
C LEU A 80 -11.02 4.96 -11.13
N THR A 81 -11.82 4.35 -10.24
CA THR A 81 -13.28 4.36 -10.36
C THR A 81 -13.82 5.78 -10.20
N GLY A 82 -14.73 6.18 -11.10
CA GLY A 82 -15.36 7.50 -11.08
C GLY A 82 -14.58 8.58 -11.83
N PHE A 83 -13.36 8.29 -12.29
CA PHE A 83 -12.57 9.17 -13.14
C PHE A 83 -12.77 8.88 -14.63
N VAL A 84 -12.66 9.93 -15.44
CA VAL A 84 -12.59 9.83 -16.90
C VAL A 84 -11.17 10.16 -17.32
N ILE A 85 -10.55 9.25 -18.07
CA ILE A 85 -9.16 9.39 -18.52
C ILE A 85 -9.10 10.39 -19.68
N VAL A 86 -8.39 11.49 -19.49
CA VAL A 86 -8.22 12.56 -20.48
C VAL A 86 -6.75 12.75 -20.87
N ASN A 87 -6.50 13.32 -22.04
CA ASN A 87 -5.13 13.62 -22.50
C ASN A 87 -4.61 14.94 -21.94
N ARG A 88 -5.49 15.93 -21.76
CA ARG A 88 -5.21 17.23 -21.13
C ARG A 88 -6.39 17.62 -20.24
N GLY A 89 -6.07 18.20 -19.08
CA GLY A 89 -7.07 18.59 -18.09
C GLY A 89 -7.48 20.05 -18.28
N GLY A 90 -8.77 20.33 -18.16
CA GLY A 90 -9.33 21.65 -18.36
C GLY A 90 -10.59 21.63 -19.22
N ASP A 91 -11.06 22.82 -19.55
CA ASP A 91 -12.21 23.03 -20.41
C ASP A 91 -11.75 23.02 -21.88
N PHE A 92 -11.75 21.82 -22.45
CA PHE A 92 -11.39 21.57 -23.84
C PHE A 92 -12.57 20.90 -24.55
N PRO A 93 -12.77 21.10 -25.87
CA PRO A 93 -13.89 20.52 -26.60
C PRO A 93 -13.99 19.00 -26.47
N GLU A 94 -12.87 18.29 -26.42
CA GLU A 94 -12.85 16.83 -26.21
C GLU A 94 -13.25 16.39 -24.78
N ASN A 95 -13.31 17.31 -23.83
CA ASN A 95 -13.68 17.08 -22.43
C ASN A 95 -15.11 17.58 -22.11
N GLU A 96 -15.88 17.98 -23.12
CA GLU A 96 -17.23 18.52 -22.92
C GLU A 96 -18.12 17.54 -22.13
N GLY A 97 -18.78 18.06 -21.09
CA GLY A 97 -19.63 17.25 -20.20
C GLY A 97 -18.88 16.45 -19.14
N ILE A 98 -17.54 16.51 -19.07
CA ILE A 98 -16.75 15.86 -18.03
C ILE A 98 -16.39 16.87 -16.93
N PRO A 99 -16.91 16.72 -15.69
CA PRO A 99 -16.54 17.57 -14.56
C PRO A 99 -15.02 17.60 -14.31
N LEU A 100 -14.45 18.77 -14.05
CA LEU A 100 -13.00 18.96 -13.88
C LEU A 100 -12.40 18.07 -12.77
N ASP A 101 -13.14 17.82 -11.70
CA ASP A 101 -12.77 16.94 -10.58
C ASP A 101 -12.74 15.45 -10.98
N ARG A 102 -13.48 15.08 -12.04
CA ARG A 102 -13.49 13.73 -12.60
C ARG A 102 -12.48 13.53 -13.74
N GLN A 103 -11.89 14.60 -14.25
CA GLN A 103 -10.84 14.51 -15.26
C GLN A 103 -9.54 13.99 -14.65
N PHE A 104 -9.07 12.85 -15.17
CA PHE A 104 -7.85 12.21 -14.72
C PHE A 104 -6.87 12.08 -15.88
N LEU A 105 -5.72 12.74 -15.77
CA LEU A 105 -4.75 12.75 -16.85
C LEU A 105 -4.18 11.36 -17.08
N ARG A 106 -3.99 10.99 -18.35
CA ARG A 106 -3.31 9.75 -18.72
C ARG A 106 -1.91 9.63 -18.09
N THR A 107 -1.25 10.75 -17.81
CA THR A 107 0.08 10.80 -17.17
C THR A 107 0.06 10.67 -15.65
N ASP A 108 -1.11 10.76 -15.03
CA ASP A 108 -1.24 10.73 -13.58
C ASP A 108 -1.38 9.28 -13.06
N VAL A 109 -1.25 9.16 -11.75
CA VAL A 109 -1.48 7.93 -11.01
C VAL A 109 -2.37 8.19 -9.80
N ALA A 110 -3.34 7.32 -9.58
CA ALA A 110 -4.12 7.31 -8.37
C ALA A 110 -3.41 6.41 -7.37
N PHE A 111 -3.29 6.83 -6.12
CA PHE A 111 -2.56 6.08 -5.10
C PHE A 111 -3.35 5.98 -3.80
N ALA A 112 -3.06 4.93 -3.05
CA ALA A 112 -3.42 4.77 -1.65
C ALA A 112 -2.18 4.43 -0.84
N LEU A 113 -2.06 5.07 0.32
CA LEU A 113 -1.08 4.80 1.36
C LEU A 113 -1.80 4.10 2.52
N MET A 114 -1.24 2.98 2.96
CA MET A 114 -1.78 2.14 4.02
C MET A 114 -0.71 1.86 5.06
N ASP A 115 -1.10 1.87 6.33
CA ASP A 115 -0.30 1.33 7.43
C ASP A 115 -0.45 -0.20 7.44
N LEU A 116 0.66 -0.92 7.50
CA LEU A 116 0.67 -2.38 7.67
C LEU A 116 0.71 -2.79 9.15
N GLY A 117 0.82 -1.85 10.09
CA GLY A 117 0.79 -2.11 11.53
C GLY A 117 2.04 -2.82 12.09
N ASN A 118 3.01 -3.14 11.24
CA ASN A 118 4.32 -3.71 11.63
C ASN A 118 5.46 -2.69 11.48
N GLY A 119 5.14 -1.39 11.56
CA GLY A 119 6.10 -0.30 11.35
C GLY A 119 6.49 -0.10 9.88
N ARG A 120 5.70 -0.63 8.95
CA ARG A 120 5.83 -0.40 7.51
C ARG A 120 4.56 0.21 6.93
N GLU A 121 4.75 0.92 5.83
CA GLU A 121 3.69 1.48 5.02
C GLU A 121 3.71 0.81 3.65
N LEU A 122 2.52 0.54 3.11
CA LEU A 122 2.30 0.09 1.75
C LEU A 122 1.69 1.24 0.94
N VAL A 123 2.36 1.64 -0.14
CA VAL A 123 1.74 2.49 -1.16
C VAL A 123 1.38 1.62 -2.35
N VAL A 124 0.12 1.68 -2.76
CA VAL A 124 -0.36 1.05 -4.00
C VAL A 124 -0.83 2.14 -4.94
N TRP A 125 -0.49 2.02 -6.22
CA TRP A 125 -0.92 2.99 -7.23
C TRP A 125 -1.31 2.33 -8.55
N GLN A 126 -2.26 2.94 -9.23
CA GLN A 126 -2.74 2.56 -10.54
C GLN A 126 -2.51 3.71 -11.53
N SER A 127 -1.93 3.39 -12.68
CA SER A 127 -1.81 4.30 -13.82
C SER A 127 -2.77 3.90 -14.93
N PRO A 128 -3.39 4.83 -15.65
CA PRO A 128 -4.15 4.52 -16.87
C PRO A 128 -3.28 3.89 -17.99
N GLN A 129 -1.96 4.02 -17.90
CA GLN A 129 -1.01 3.53 -18.91
C GLN A 129 -0.53 2.10 -18.64
N ARG A 130 -0.86 1.51 -17.50
CA ARG A 130 -0.39 0.16 -17.13
C ARG A 130 -1.57 -0.76 -16.82
N PRO A 131 -1.48 -2.05 -17.21
CA PRO A 131 -2.54 -3.02 -16.94
C PRO A 131 -2.64 -3.35 -15.44
N ASN A 132 -1.50 -3.39 -14.75
CA ASN A 132 -1.44 -3.77 -13.35
C ASN A 132 -1.14 -2.57 -12.45
N ALA A 133 -1.78 -2.55 -11.29
CA ALA A 133 -1.38 -1.70 -10.18
C ALA A 133 0.03 -2.08 -9.74
N ARG A 134 0.72 -1.14 -9.11
CA ARG A 134 2.06 -1.34 -8.58
C ARG A 134 2.05 -1.01 -7.10
N TYR A 135 3.08 -1.49 -6.41
CA TYR A 135 3.23 -1.23 -5.00
C TYR A 135 4.67 -0.88 -4.64
N LEU A 136 4.81 -0.25 -3.48
CA LEU A 136 6.07 -0.14 -2.76
C LEU A 136 5.80 -0.29 -1.27
N ILE A 137 6.75 -0.88 -0.57
CA ILE A 137 6.77 -1.01 0.89
C ILE A 137 7.93 -0.17 1.40
N ARG A 138 7.68 0.62 2.43
CA ARG A 138 8.69 1.47 3.06
C ARG A 138 8.51 1.49 4.58
N PRO A 139 9.51 1.95 5.36
CA PRO A 139 9.32 2.18 6.78
C PRO A 139 8.17 3.16 7.02
N SER A 140 7.34 2.87 8.02
CA SER A 140 6.26 3.77 8.41
C SER A 140 6.84 5.07 8.93
N ARG A 141 6.35 6.20 8.38
CA ARG A 141 6.67 7.54 8.89
C ARG A 141 5.74 7.94 10.04
N SER A 142 4.71 7.12 10.29
CA SER A 142 3.65 7.33 11.27
C SER A 142 3.82 6.51 12.55
N ASN A 143 4.76 5.57 12.61
CA ASN A 143 5.09 4.81 13.81
C ASN A 143 6.12 5.55 14.70
N PRO A 144 5.75 6.06 15.89
CA PRO A 144 6.69 6.72 16.80
C PRO A 144 7.79 5.79 17.31
N ALA A 145 7.62 4.46 17.24
CA ALA A 145 8.66 3.49 17.61
C ALA A 145 9.73 3.25 16.52
N ALA A 146 9.47 3.64 15.27
CA ALA A 146 10.44 3.59 14.18
C ALA A 146 11.37 4.82 14.14
N PHE A 147 11.11 5.82 14.99
CA PHE A 147 11.90 7.04 15.07
C PHE A 147 12.95 6.95 16.19
N ARG A 148 14.19 6.59 15.83
CA ARG A 148 15.38 7.06 16.55
C ARG A 148 16.26 7.81 15.56
N VAL A 149 16.00 9.11 15.44
CA VAL A 149 16.91 10.07 14.80
C VAL A 149 16.96 11.31 15.70
N PRO A 150 18.16 11.88 15.94
CA PRO A 150 18.43 12.73 17.09
C PRO A 150 17.72 14.08 17.01
N VAL A 151 17.46 14.60 18.21
CA VAL A 151 16.94 15.94 18.48
C VAL A 151 17.67 16.99 17.63
N ASN A 152 16.96 17.57 16.69
CA ASN A 152 17.15 18.96 16.27
C ASN A 152 15.78 19.53 15.89
N THR A 153 15.10 19.98 16.93
CA THR A 153 13.84 20.72 16.91
C THR A 153 14.04 22.06 16.23
N ILE A 154 13.33 22.32 15.12
CA ILE A 154 12.88 23.67 14.78
C ILE A 154 11.45 23.58 14.22
N GLY A 155 10.48 24.00 15.03
CA GLY A 155 9.23 24.64 14.57
C GLY A 155 7.96 23.78 14.51
N GLU A 156 7.42 23.36 15.66
CA GLU A 156 5.99 23.01 15.77
C GLU A 156 5.15 24.30 15.69
N ALA A 157 4.40 24.46 14.59
CA ALA A 157 3.22 25.33 14.58
C ALA A 157 2.03 24.51 15.08
N GLY A 158 1.68 24.74 16.34
CA GLY A 158 0.68 23.99 17.07
C GLY A 158 -0.75 24.15 16.52
N TYR A 159 -1.48 23.05 16.56
CA TYR A 159 -2.90 23.04 16.88
C TYR A 159 -3.10 22.06 18.04
N SER A 160 -3.03 22.57 19.26
CA SER A 160 -3.46 21.86 20.45
C SER A 160 -4.95 22.14 20.64
N SER A 161 -5.78 21.13 20.37
CA SER A 161 -7.14 21.07 20.87
C SER A 161 -7.09 20.41 22.25
N ASP A 162 -7.11 21.19 23.32
CA ASP A 162 -7.40 20.67 24.65
C ASP A 162 -8.41 21.58 25.34
N GLY A 163 -9.64 21.08 25.40
CA GLY A 163 -10.59 21.50 26.43
C GLY A 163 -10.28 20.72 27.70
N SER A 164 -10.07 21.42 28.81
CA SER A 164 -10.27 20.93 30.19
C SER A 164 -10.17 22.12 31.14
N GLY A 165 -11.14 22.23 32.04
CA GLY A 165 -11.41 23.43 32.82
C GLY A 165 -10.55 23.63 34.06
N TYR A 166 -10.65 24.85 34.59
CA TYR A 166 -10.35 25.26 35.96
C TYR A 166 -11.40 26.36 36.29
N GLN A 167 -12.45 26.06 37.06
CA GLN A 167 -12.52 26.18 38.52
C GLN A 167 -12.04 27.56 39.00
N GLY A 168 -12.98 28.41 39.39
CA GLY A 168 -12.72 29.72 39.96
C GLY A 168 -12.22 29.66 41.40
N TYR A 169 -11.53 30.71 41.82
CA TYR A 169 -11.48 31.20 43.19
C TYR A 169 -11.32 32.73 43.16
N GLN A 170 -12.24 33.39 43.85
CA GLN A 170 -12.25 34.74 44.46
C GLN A 170 -11.67 35.94 43.71
#